data_AF-A0A970ILN3-F1
#
_entry.id   AF-A0A970ILN3-F1
#
_cell.length_a   1.000
_cell.length_b   1.000
_cell.length_c   1.000
_cell.angle_alpha   90.00
_cell.angle_beta   90.00
_cell.angle_gamma   90.00
#
_symmetry.space_group_name_H-M   'P 1'
#
loop_
_entity.id
_entity.type
_entity.pdbx_description
1 polymer ?
#
loop_
_entity_poly.entity_id
_entity_poly.type
_entity_poly.pdbx_seq_one_letter_code
_entity_poly.pdbx_strand_id
1 'polypeptide(L)'
;MIHSESTIWKVSLGERKSDEIYDECIKVGDIAIGWLDDQDLSELTYDDILGKLKEESDYGNNPTQNANTINALVNEMTIGDIVMVYDGPQTVRMIGVIKSDYRYDNKYSFRHRRSVEWFKDLNYPINIHKYNGNKNLTLKTIYKLVRMSISDVIEIVSQNSTVKQSLEDKHEIKPYYMIIDEINRGNISKIFGELITLIEQDKRGKVKSFLPYSKKEFTVPSNLFIIGTMNTADRSIAAIDTALRRRFTFVEMEPDSSILAQFDNPIINDHIDLTKLMDALNEKILEKFDRDHRIGHAYFMGIESLNNLYQTW
;
A
#
# COMPACT_ATOMS: atom_id res chain seq x y z
N MET A 1 5.88 4.26 9.41
CA MET A 1 4.92 3.52 8.57
C MET A 1 5.72 2.76 7.53
N ILE A 2 5.28 1.56 7.14
CA ILE A 2 5.85 0.83 5.99
C ILE A 2 5.07 1.31 4.76
N HIS A 3 5.76 1.75 3.71
CA HIS A 3 5.12 2.23 2.49
C HIS A 3 5.03 1.08 1.47
N SER A 4 4.05 1.14 0.56
CA SER A 4 3.92 0.15 -0.52
C SER A 4 5.14 0.11 -1.45
N GLU A 5 5.95 1.17 -1.46
CA GLU A 5 7.18 1.32 -2.25
C GLU A 5 8.46 1.05 -1.45
N SER A 6 8.35 0.67 -0.16
CA SER A 6 9.50 0.41 0.69
C SER A 6 10.41 -0.67 0.10
N THR A 7 11.70 -0.38 0.04
CA THR A 7 12.72 -1.32 -0.41
C THR A 7 13.10 -2.25 0.74
N ILE A 8 13.35 -3.52 0.40
CA ILE A 8 13.82 -4.53 1.35
C ILE A 8 15.32 -4.71 1.18
N TRP A 9 16.07 -4.54 2.25
CA TRP A 9 17.52 -4.57 2.28
C TRP A 9 18.02 -5.75 3.11
N LYS A 10 18.95 -6.52 2.56
CA LYS A 10 19.78 -7.42 3.36
C LYS A 10 20.91 -6.59 3.95
N VAL A 11 21.15 -6.74 5.25
CA VAL A 11 22.28 -6.11 5.96
C VAL A 11 23.08 -7.17 6.72
N SER A 12 24.41 -7.10 6.69
CA SER A 12 25.29 -7.77 7.66
C SER A 12 25.79 -6.72 8.64
N LEU A 13 25.58 -6.96 9.94
CA LEU A 13 26.07 -6.10 11.01
C LEU A 13 27.25 -6.77 11.70
N GLY A 14 28.38 -6.09 11.76
CA GLY A 14 29.61 -6.60 12.38
C GLY A 14 30.39 -7.58 11.53
N GLU A 15 31.29 -8.30 12.18
CA GLU A 15 32.21 -9.23 11.56
C GLU A 15 31.77 -10.69 11.73
N ARG A 16 32.23 -11.57 10.85
CA ARG A 16 31.83 -13.00 10.83
C ARG A 16 32.07 -13.75 12.15
N LYS A 17 32.93 -13.24 13.03
CA LYS A 17 33.31 -13.88 14.30
C LYS A 17 32.97 -13.05 15.54
N SER A 18 32.35 -11.88 15.37
CA SER A 18 32.03 -10.97 16.47
C SER A 18 30.65 -10.37 16.28
N ASP A 19 29.80 -10.60 17.28
CA ASP A 19 28.47 -10.01 17.36
C ASP A 19 28.49 -8.63 18.06
N GLU A 20 29.65 -8.07 18.44
CA GLU A 20 29.72 -6.81 19.21
C GLU A 20 28.98 -5.65 18.54
N ILE A 21 29.20 -5.43 17.25
CA ILE A 21 28.51 -4.38 16.47
C ILE A 21 27.03 -4.72 16.30
N TYR A 22 26.71 -6.00 16.11
CA TYR A 22 25.32 -6.44 16.00
C TYR A 22 24.56 -6.16 17.30
N ASP A 23 25.08 -6.61 18.44
CA ASP A 23 24.48 -6.43 19.76
C ASP A 23 24.34 -4.94 20.12
N GLU A 24 25.34 -4.12 19.80
CA GLU A 24 25.25 -2.67 19.96
C GLU A 24 24.09 -2.10 19.12
N CYS A 25 24.07 -2.39 17.82
CA CYS A 25 23.04 -1.95 16.88
C CYS A 25 21.63 -2.36 17.30
N ILE A 26 21.44 -3.60 17.77
CA ILE A 26 20.14 -4.07 18.25
C ILE A 26 19.73 -3.33 19.53
N LYS A 27 20.68 -3.10 20.44
CA LYS A 27 20.43 -2.41 21.71
C LYS A 27 20.03 -0.94 21.52
N VAL A 28 20.75 -0.21 20.66
CA VAL A 28 20.50 1.22 20.43
C VAL A 28 19.42 1.49 19.38
N GLY A 29 19.07 0.49 18.57
CA GLY A 29 18.07 0.62 17.51
C GLY A 29 18.65 1.23 16.24
N ASP A 30 19.77 0.71 15.74
CA ASP A 30 20.47 1.21 14.56
C ASP A 30 20.93 0.10 13.63
N ILE A 31 21.20 0.45 12.37
CA ILE A 31 22.18 -0.26 11.52
C ILE A 31 23.42 0.60 11.35
N ALA A 32 24.57 -0.03 11.12
CA ALA A 32 25.83 0.69 10.95
C ALA A 32 26.80 -0.02 10.01
N ILE A 33 27.70 0.74 9.40
CA ILE A 33 28.82 0.24 8.60
C ILE A 33 30.12 0.94 9.03
N GLY A 34 31.26 0.25 8.86
CA GLY A 34 32.58 0.75 9.24
C GLY A 34 33.52 0.88 8.05
N TRP A 35 33.32 1.91 7.22
CA TRP A 35 34.16 2.26 6.06
C TRP A 35 34.29 3.77 5.99
N LEU A 36 35.50 4.29 5.72
CA LEU A 36 35.76 5.73 5.74
C LEU A 36 35.33 6.39 7.08
N ASP A 37 35.48 5.66 8.19
CA ASP A 37 34.97 6.05 9.51
C ASP A 37 35.66 7.31 10.08
N ASP A 38 36.67 7.88 9.43
CA ASP A 38 37.28 9.15 9.82
C ASP A 38 36.58 10.37 9.19
N GLN A 39 35.61 10.17 8.29
CA GLN A 39 35.00 11.23 7.49
C GLN A 39 33.48 11.14 7.48
N ASP A 40 32.80 12.27 7.61
CA ASP A 40 31.35 12.32 7.35
C ASP A 40 31.11 12.23 5.83
N LEU A 41 30.23 11.31 5.43
CA LEU A 41 29.91 11.06 4.02
C LEU A 41 28.57 11.70 3.61
N SER A 42 28.00 12.54 4.47
CA SER A 42 26.85 13.37 4.11
C SER A 42 27.11 14.12 2.81
N GLU A 43 26.11 14.17 1.94
CA GLU A 43 26.15 14.88 0.64
C GLU A 43 27.10 14.31 -0.42
N LEU A 44 27.89 13.26 -0.11
CA LEU A 44 28.77 12.64 -1.10
C LEU A 44 28.00 11.76 -2.07
N THR A 45 28.29 11.93 -3.36
CA THR A 45 27.74 11.07 -4.41
C THR A 45 28.45 9.72 -4.44
N TYR A 46 27.89 8.76 -5.20
CA TYR A 46 28.54 7.48 -5.45
C TYR A 46 29.97 7.65 -6.02
N ASP A 47 30.17 8.59 -6.94
CA ASP A 47 31.47 8.82 -7.57
C ASP A 47 32.49 9.41 -6.59
N ASP A 48 32.04 10.29 -5.68
CA ASP A 48 32.89 10.83 -4.61
C ASP A 48 33.32 9.73 -3.63
N ILE A 49 32.36 8.87 -3.22
CA ILE A 49 32.61 7.72 -2.35
C ILE A 49 33.61 6.75 -3.02
N LEU A 50 33.41 6.45 -4.31
CA LEU A 50 34.29 5.57 -5.06
C LEU A 50 35.69 6.18 -5.24
N GLY A 51 35.78 7.50 -5.43
CA GLY A 51 37.03 8.25 -5.48
C GLY A 51 37.82 8.09 -4.19
N LYS A 52 37.19 8.40 -3.05
CA LYS A 52 37.80 8.26 -1.72
C LYS A 52 38.30 6.84 -1.44
N LEU A 53 37.48 5.83 -1.74
CA LEU A 53 37.89 4.43 -1.55
C LEU A 53 39.09 4.02 -2.41
N LYS A 54 39.29 4.64 -3.58
CA LYS A 54 40.46 4.35 -4.45
C LYS A 54 41.75 5.00 -3.93
N GLU A 55 41.63 6.06 -3.12
CA GLU A 55 42.78 6.73 -2.50
C GLU A 55 43.31 5.94 -1.29
N GLU A 56 42.45 5.15 -0.63
CA GLU A 56 42.85 4.27 0.47
C GLU A 56 43.44 2.94 -0.05
N SER A 57 44.64 2.59 0.43
CA SER A 57 45.34 1.35 0.07
C SER A 57 44.60 0.08 0.48
N ASP A 58 43.71 0.18 1.47
CA ASP A 58 43.18 -0.96 2.21
C ASP A 58 42.03 -1.67 1.48
N TYR A 59 41.43 -1.04 0.45
CA TYR A 59 40.30 -1.60 -0.30
C TYR A 59 40.68 -2.17 -1.68
N GLY A 60 41.97 -2.13 -2.03
CA GLY A 60 42.50 -2.66 -3.28
C GLY A 60 42.08 -1.85 -4.53
N ASN A 61 42.47 -2.36 -5.72
CA ASN A 61 42.41 -1.57 -6.96
C ASN A 61 40.99 -1.27 -7.48
N ASN A 62 39.95 -1.95 -6.99
CA ASN A 62 38.58 -1.74 -7.48
C ASN A 62 37.52 -1.92 -6.37
N PRO A 63 37.33 -0.93 -5.49
CA PRO A 63 36.47 -1.02 -4.31
C PRO A 63 34.98 -0.78 -4.64
N THR A 64 34.52 -1.22 -5.81
CA THR A 64 33.13 -1.03 -6.27
C THR A 64 32.11 -1.62 -5.30
N GLN A 65 32.39 -2.78 -4.69
CA GLN A 65 31.44 -3.41 -3.76
C GLN A 65 31.32 -2.65 -2.43
N ASN A 66 32.42 -2.07 -1.96
CA ASN A 66 32.47 -1.18 -0.81
C ASN A 66 31.68 0.09 -1.11
N ALA A 67 31.95 0.74 -2.26
CA ALA A 67 31.25 1.95 -2.70
C ALA A 67 29.73 1.72 -2.78
N ASN A 68 29.29 0.61 -3.36
CA ASN A 68 27.85 0.27 -3.41
C ASN A 68 27.23 0.05 -2.02
N THR A 69 27.98 -0.52 -1.08
CA THR A 69 27.50 -0.75 0.29
C THR A 69 27.32 0.58 1.02
N ILE A 70 28.32 1.47 0.92
CA ILE A 70 28.28 2.80 1.49
C ILE A 70 27.14 3.61 0.85
N ASN A 71 27.07 3.65 -0.48
CA ASN A 71 26.03 4.38 -1.22
C ASN A 71 24.62 3.90 -0.86
N ALA A 72 24.44 2.58 -0.66
CA ALA A 72 23.15 2.04 -0.24
C ALA A 72 22.70 2.64 1.10
N LEU A 73 23.60 2.71 2.10
CA LEU A 73 23.29 3.29 3.40
C LEU A 73 23.16 4.81 3.33
N VAL A 74 24.08 5.51 2.68
CA VAL A 74 24.13 6.98 2.67
C VAL A 74 23.00 7.56 1.84
N ASN A 75 22.88 7.10 0.58
CA ASN A 75 22.10 7.78 -0.45
C ASN A 75 20.79 7.06 -0.86
N GLU A 76 20.70 5.73 -0.73
CA GLU A 76 19.55 4.99 -1.27
C GLU A 76 18.49 4.60 -0.26
N MET A 77 18.87 4.27 0.98
CA MET A 77 17.92 3.90 2.02
C MET A 77 17.07 5.09 2.45
N THR A 78 15.77 4.85 2.63
CA THR A 78 14.81 5.89 3.05
C THR A 78 14.00 5.45 4.27
N ILE A 79 13.39 6.42 4.96
CA ILE A 79 12.50 6.14 6.10
C ILE A 79 11.34 5.25 5.64
N GLY A 80 11.09 4.17 6.37
CA GLY A 80 10.08 3.17 6.04
C GLY A 80 10.63 1.93 5.30
N ASP A 81 11.86 1.96 4.79
CA ASP A 81 12.51 0.78 4.21
C ASP A 81 12.69 -0.34 5.26
N ILE A 82 12.69 -1.58 4.78
CA ILE A 82 12.84 -2.77 5.61
C ILE A 82 14.29 -3.23 5.57
N VAL A 83 14.85 -3.55 6.73
CA VAL A 83 16.17 -4.17 6.87
C VAL A 83 16.03 -5.58 7.43
N MET A 84 16.74 -6.52 6.83
CA MET A 84 16.81 -7.92 7.24
C MET A 84 18.27 -8.29 7.52
N VAL A 85 18.57 -8.57 8.79
CA VAL A 85 19.93 -8.87 9.24
C VAL A 85 20.28 -10.31 8.94
N TYR A 86 21.37 -10.52 8.21
CA TYR A 86 21.89 -11.82 7.82
C TYR A 86 22.19 -12.70 9.04
N ASP A 87 21.75 -13.96 8.97
CA ASP A 87 22.09 -15.03 9.90
C ASP A 87 22.85 -16.15 9.20
N GLY A 88 22.31 -16.58 8.06
CA GLY A 88 22.89 -17.64 7.25
C GLY A 88 22.43 -17.58 5.78
N PRO A 89 22.84 -18.55 4.94
CA PRO A 89 22.52 -18.53 3.51
C PRO A 89 21.02 -18.47 3.19
N GLN A 90 20.15 -18.90 4.11
CA GLN A 90 18.70 -18.92 3.92
C GLN A 90 17.94 -18.16 4.99
N THR A 91 18.64 -17.64 6.01
CA THR A 91 18.03 -17.19 7.25
C THR A 91 18.43 -15.77 7.61
N VAL A 92 17.54 -15.10 8.33
CA VAL A 92 17.74 -13.77 8.90
C VAL A 92 17.52 -13.81 10.41
N ARG A 93 18.34 -13.09 11.17
CA ARG A 93 18.30 -13.05 12.64
C ARG A 93 17.58 -11.84 13.20
N MET A 94 17.27 -10.84 12.37
CA MET A 94 16.50 -9.68 12.79
C MET A 94 15.82 -9.01 11.59
N ILE A 95 14.65 -8.42 11.82
CA ILE A 95 13.93 -7.59 10.84
C ILE A 95 13.61 -6.27 11.51
N GLY A 96 13.75 -5.16 10.78
CA GLY A 96 13.39 -3.83 11.29
C GLY A 96 13.01 -2.86 10.19
N VAL A 97 12.54 -1.68 10.60
CA VAL A 97 12.11 -0.59 9.71
C VAL A 97 12.99 0.63 9.95
N ILE A 98 13.53 1.22 8.89
CA ILE A 98 14.33 2.46 8.96
C ILE A 98 13.47 3.64 9.44
N LYS A 99 14.00 4.41 10.38
CA LYS A 99 13.32 5.53 11.07
C LYS A 99 14.03 6.87 10.96
N SER A 100 15.23 6.91 10.41
CA SER A 100 15.97 8.15 10.22
C SER A 100 16.64 8.21 8.85
N ASP A 101 16.97 9.44 8.48
CA ASP A 101 17.99 9.71 7.48
C ASP A 101 19.36 9.20 7.93
N TYR A 102 20.32 9.21 7.00
CA TYR A 102 21.72 8.91 7.29
C TYR A 102 22.25 9.90 8.33
N ARG A 103 23.11 9.40 9.21
CA ARG A 103 23.90 10.25 10.11
C ARG A 103 25.30 9.68 10.31
N TYR A 104 26.21 10.58 10.63
CA TYR A 104 27.56 10.27 11.08
C TYR A 104 27.69 10.56 12.58
N ASP A 105 28.11 9.57 13.37
CA ASP A 105 28.13 9.64 14.83
C ASP A 105 29.47 9.16 15.41
N ASN A 106 30.30 10.12 15.83
CA ASN A 106 31.63 9.91 16.41
C ASN A 106 31.64 9.19 17.76
N LYS A 107 30.47 8.97 18.39
CA LYS A 107 30.37 8.23 19.64
C LYS A 107 30.67 6.74 19.47
N TYR A 108 30.54 6.22 18.26
CA TYR A 108 30.59 4.79 17.98
C TYR A 108 31.82 4.42 17.13
N SER A 109 32.18 3.14 17.14
CA SER A 109 33.25 2.62 16.28
C SER A 109 32.83 2.62 14.81
N PHE A 110 31.61 2.18 14.51
CA PHE A 110 30.99 2.27 13.18
C PHE A 110 30.12 3.52 13.14
N ARG A 111 30.63 4.56 12.47
CA ARG A 111 30.09 5.92 12.64
C ARG A 111 28.97 6.23 11.67
N HIS A 112 28.87 5.51 10.56
CA HIS A 112 27.83 5.66 9.57
C HIS A 112 26.58 4.87 9.97
N ARG A 113 25.51 5.55 10.37
CA ARG A 113 24.33 4.90 10.97
C ARG A 113 23.01 5.38 10.40
N ARG A 114 22.00 4.52 10.57
CA ARG A 114 20.56 4.86 10.45
C ARG A 114 19.81 4.19 11.57
N SER A 115 18.81 4.88 12.13
CA SER A 115 17.97 4.31 13.18
C SER A 115 16.93 3.37 12.61
N VAL A 116 16.66 2.31 13.36
CA VAL A 116 15.81 1.19 13.01
C VAL A 116 14.94 0.82 14.19
N GLU A 117 13.66 0.62 13.92
CA GLU A 117 12.75 -0.04 14.86
C GLU A 117 12.70 -1.54 14.56
N TRP A 118 13.15 -2.35 15.51
CA TRP A 118 13.28 -3.80 15.38
C TRP A 118 12.01 -4.56 15.77
N PHE A 119 11.64 -5.59 15.01
CA PHE A 119 10.58 -6.54 15.36
C PHE A 119 11.11 -7.57 16.37
N LYS A 120 11.01 -7.27 17.67
CA LYS A 120 11.62 -8.10 18.72
C LYS A 120 10.87 -9.40 19.02
N ASP A 121 9.56 -9.41 18.78
CA ASP A 121 8.68 -10.52 19.19
C ASP A 121 8.52 -11.59 18.09
N LEU A 122 9.59 -11.89 17.36
CA LEU A 122 9.60 -12.96 16.34
C LEU A 122 10.52 -14.11 16.74
N ASN A 123 10.13 -15.31 16.32
CA ASN A 123 10.88 -16.56 16.48
C ASN A 123 12.02 -16.61 15.46
N TYR A 124 13.14 -15.99 15.79
CA TYR A 124 14.37 -16.02 15.01
C TYR A 124 15.18 -17.33 15.23
N PRO A 125 16.00 -17.75 14.26
CA PRO A 125 16.17 -17.16 12.93
C PRO A 125 15.03 -17.55 11.97
N ILE A 126 14.70 -16.65 11.04
CA ILE A 126 13.60 -16.84 10.08
C ILE A 126 14.16 -17.28 8.73
N ASN A 127 13.68 -18.39 8.19
CA ASN A 127 14.02 -18.84 6.84
C ASN A 127 13.26 -18.04 5.78
N ILE A 128 13.99 -17.31 4.94
CA ILE A 128 13.43 -16.48 3.86
C ILE A 128 13.70 -17.04 2.45
N HIS A 129 14.23 -18.26 2.33
CA HIS A 129 14.63 -18.83 1.05
C HIS A 129 13.48 -18.88 0.03
N LYS A 130 12.28 -19.29 0.47
CA LYS A 130 11.09 -19.35 -0.40
C LYS A 130 10.67 -17.95 -0.90
N TYR A 131 10.77 -16.94 -0.03
CA TYR A 131 10.43 -15.56 -0.35
C TYR A 131 11.49 -14.89 -1.24
N ASN A 132 12.76 -15.26 -1.08
CA ASN A 132 13.85 -14.77 -1.92
C ASN A 132 13.98 -15.54 -3.26
N GLY A 133 12.87 -16.07 -3.78
CA GLY A 133 12.83 -16.77 -5.06
C GLY A 133 13.69 -18.05 -5.11
N ASN A 134 13.78 -18.77 -3.99
CA ASN A 134 14.59 -19.97 -3.83
C ASN A 134 16.09 -19.74 -4.14
N LYS A 135 16.62 -18.59 -3.69
CA LYS A 135 18.03 -18.24 -3.79
C LYS A 135 18.62 -17.96 -2.42
N ASN A 136 19.86 -18.40 -2.22
CA ASN A 136 20.61 -18.10 -1.02
C ASN A 136 21.04 -16.63 -0.98
N LEU A 137 21.12 -16.08 0.23
CA LEU A 137 21.74 -14.80 0.53
C LEU A 137 23.25 -14.86 0.31
N THR A 138 23.83 -13.74 -0.09
CA THR A 138 25.28 -13.59 -0.31
C THR A 138 25.93 -12.89 0.87
N LEU A 139 27.26 -12.98 0.95
CA LEU A 139 28.04 -12.34 2.01
C LEU A 139 28.24 -10.83 1.82
N LYS A 140 27.72 -10.22 0.73
CA LYS A 140 27.78 -8.76 0.54
C LYS A 140 27.07 -8.04 1.69
N THR A 141 27.69 -7.03 2.28
CA THR A 141 27.20 -6.37 3.51
C THR A 141 25.80 -5.80 3.33
N ILE A 142 25.59 -4.95 2.32
CA ILE A 142 24.28 -4.35 2.04
C ILE A 142 23.89 -4.58 0.57
N TYR A 143 22.67 -5.05 0.33
CA TYR A 143 22.06 -5.08 -1.01
C TYR A 143 20.54 -5.25 -0.97
N LYS A 144 19.87 -4.86 -2.05
CA LYS A 144 18.40 -4.98 -2.20
C LYS A 144 17.98 -6.44 -2.41
N LEU A 145 16.97 -6.88 -1.66
CA LEU A 145 16.27 -8.16 -1.85
C LEU A 145 15.15 -7.99 -2.89
N VAL A 146 15.55 -7.74 -4.14
CA VAL A 146 14.63 -7.40 -5.26
C VAL A 146 13.58 -8.46 -5.60
N ARG A 147 13.74 -9.69 -5.10
CA ARG A 147 12.82 -10.82 -5.31
C ARG A 147 11.70 -10.85 -4.28
N MET A 148 11.83 -10.12 -3.18
CA MET A 148 10.85 -10.05 -2.11
C MET A 148 9.96 -8.81 -2.26
N SER A 149 8.75 -8.92 -1.72
CA SER A 149 7.75 -7.85 -1.64
C SER A 149 7.38 -7.57 -0.19
N ILE A 150 6.75 -6.42 0.06
CA ILE A 150 6.26 -6.08 1.40
C ILE A 150 5.21 -7.08 1.89
N SER A 151 4.40 -7.65 1.00
CA SER A 151 3.46 -8.73 1.35
C SER A 151 4.17 -9.95 1.93
N ASP A 152 5.35 -10.32 1.39
CA ASP A 152 6.16 -11.40 1.93
C ASP A 152 6.65 -11.08 3.35
N VAL A 153 7.05 -9.84 3.61
CA VAL A 153 7.46 -9.38 4.95
C VAL A 153 6.31 -9.48 5.94
N ILE A 154 5.11 -9.04 5.55
CA ILE A 154 3.92 -9.14 6.40
C ILE A 154 3.59 -10.60 6.73
N GLU A 155 3.67 -11.49 5.73
CA GLU A 155 3.47 -12.92 5.93
C GLU A 155 4.50 -13.51 6.89
N ILE A 156 5.79 -13.15 6.72
CA ILE A 156 6.89 -13.57 7.60
C ILE A 156 6.62 -13.15 9.04
N VAL A 157 6.32 -11.87 9.28
CA VAL A 157 6.08 -11.32 10.62
C VAL A 157 4.88 -12.01 11.27
N SER A 158 3.81 -12.23 10.51
CA SER A 158 2.59 -12.88 11.01
C SER A 158 2.80 -14.35 11.39
N GLN A 159 3.56 -15.11 10.60
CA GLN A 159 3.79 -16.53 10.83
C GLN A 159 4.82 -16.82 11.94
N ASN A 160 5.69 -15.86 12.26
CA ASN A 160 6.82 -16.07 13.15
C ASN A 160 6.68 -15.35 14.50
N SER A 161 5.51 -14.82 14.88
CA SER A 161 5.38 -14.16 16.18
C SER A 161 5.64 -15.13 17.36
N THR A 162 6.42 -14.68 18.35
CA THR A 162 6.68 -15.38 19.62
C THR A 162 5.50 -15.33 20.57
N VAL A 163 4.62 -14.35 20.37
CA VAL A 163 3.32 -14.30 21.03
C VAL A 163 2.50 -15.44 20.44
N LYS A 164 2.27 -16.51 21.22
CA LYS A 164 1.19 -17.46 20.92
C LYS A 164 -0.07 -16.62 20.76
N GLN A 165 -0.56 -16.46 19.54
CA GLN A 165 -1.86 -15.85 19.30
C GLN A 165 -2.89 -16.69 20.07
N SER A 166 -3.23 -16.27 21.29
CA SER A 166 -4.60 -16.42 21.76
C SER A 166 -5.46 -15.77 20.69
N LEU A 167 -6.50 -16.48 20.26
CA LEU A 167 -7.39 -16.16 19.15
C LEU A 167 -8.13 -14.80 19.26
N GLU A 168 -7.74 -13.94 20.20
CA GLU A 168 -8.44 -12.72 20.60
C GLU A 168 -7.75 -11.44 20.11
N ASP A 169 -6.46 -11.47 19.74
CA ASP A 169 -5.81 -10.34 19.06
C ASP A 169 -5.68 -10.60 17.56
N LYS A 170 -6.83 -10.70 16.88
CA LYS A 170 -6.86 -10.33 15.46
C LYS A 170 -6.41 -8.87 15.42
N HIS A 171 -5.22 -8.60 14.89
CA HIS A 171 -5.01 -7.36 14.16
C HIS A 171 -6.23 -7.21 13.25
N GLU A 172 -7.12 -6.29 13.61
CA GLU A 172 -8.36 -6.06 12.89
C GLU A 172 -7.93 -5.70 11.47
N ILE A 173 -8.05 -6.65 10.55
CA ILE A 173 -7.70 -6.45 9.16
C ILE A 173 -8.68 -5.39 8.68
N LYS A 174 -8.22 -4.13 8.69
CA LYS A 174 -9.10 -3.00 8.42
C LYS A 174 -9.70 -3.18 7.04
N PRO A 175 -11.01 -2.98 6.88
CA PRO A 175 -11.61 -2.95 5.56
C PRO A 175 -11.04 -1.76 4.78
N TYR A 176 -10.61 -2.01 3.55
CA TYR A 176 -10.24 -0.97 2.59
C TYR A 176 -11.36 -0.83 1.57
N TYR A 177 -11.69 0.40 1.20
CA TYR A 177 -12.74 0.70 0.23
C TYR A 177 -12.13 1.40 -0.98
N MET A 178 -12.44 0.88 -2.17
CA MET A 178 -12.15 1.51 -3.45
C MET A 178 -13.49 1.94 -4.04
N ILE A 179 -13.72 3.25 -4.06
CA ILE A 179 -14.91 3.85 -4.64
C ILE A 179 -14.57 4.25 -6.07
N ILE A 180 -15.31 3.71 -7.04
CA ILE A 180 -15.16 4.01 -8.46
C ILE A 180 -16.42 4.74 -8.89
N ASP A 181 -16.33 6.06 -8.99
CA ASP A 181 -17.44 6.88 -9.43
C ASP A 181 -17.66 6.71 -10.95
N GLU A 182 -18.91 6.63 -11.37
CA GLU A 182 -19.31 6.49 -12.77
C GLU A 182 -18.60 5.33 -13.49
N ILE A 183 -18.62 4.16 -12.87
CA ILE A 183 -17.85 2.97 -13.29
C ILE A 183 -18.15 2.58 -14.74
N ASN A 184 -19.36 2.86 -15.23
CA ASN A 184 -19.74 2.57 -16.61
C ASN A 184 -19.02 3.46 -17.64
N ARG A 185 -18.57 4.68 -17.32
CA ARG A 185 -17.93 5.61 -18.29
C ARG A 185 -16.63 5.08 -18.91
N GLY A 186 -16.02 4.05 -18.32
CA GLY A 186 -14.84 3.38 -18.85
C GLY A 186 -15.14 2.02 -19.47
N ASN A 187 -14.25 1.53 -20.34
CA ASN A 187 -14.29 0.11 -20.74
C ASN A 187 -13.82 -0.76 -19.57
N ILE A 188 -14.76 -1.15 -18.71
CA ILE A 188 -14.49 -1.86 -17.46
C ILE A 188 -13.73 -3.17 -17.73
N SER A 189 -14.08 -3.93 -18.77
CA SER A 189 -13.40 -5.19 -19.13
C SER A 189 -11.91 -4.95 -19.45
N LYS A 190 -11.58 -3.86 -20.13
CA LYS A 190 -10.18 -3.49 -20.43
C LYS A 190 -9.44 -2.97 -19.21
N ILE A 191 -10.12 -2.24 -18.32
CA ILE A 191 -9.54 -1.68 -17.08
C ILE A 191 -9.20 -2.80 -16.10
N PHE A 192 -10.16 -3.69 -15.83
CA PHE A 192 -9.93 -4.80 -14.90
C PHE A 192 -9.07 -5.89 -15.52
N GLY A 193 -9.17 -6.14 -16.83
CA GLY A 193 -8.36 -7.14 -17.52
C GLY A 193 -8.38 -8.49 -16.77
N GLU A 194 -7.20 -8.95 -16.37
CA GLU A 194 -7.02 -10.22 -15.63
C GLU A 194 -7.53 -10.17 -14.18
N LEU A 195 -7.76 -8.98 -13.62
CA LEU A 195 -8.29 -8.81 -12.27
C LEU A 195 -9.77 -9.20 -12.17
N ILE A 196 -10.50 -9.29 -13.29
CA ILE A 196 -11.94 -9.60 -13.30
C ILE A 196 -12.26 -10.93 -12.63
N THR A 197 -11.34 -11.90 -12.67
CA THR A 197 -11.48 -13.18 -11.96
C THR A 197 -11.05 -13.07 -10.49
N LEU A 198 -10.05 -12.24 -10.20
CA LEU A 198 -9.50 -12.11 -8.84
C LEU A 198 -10.42 -11.32 -7.89
N ILE A 199 -11.33 -10.49 -8.43
CA ILE A 199 -12.31 -9.76 -7.63
C ILE A 199 -13.44 -10.66 -7.09
N GLU A 200 -13.56 -11.91 -7.52
CA GLU A 200 -14.54 -12.86 -6.98
C GLU A 200 -14.23 -13.21 -5.51
N GLN A 201 -15.25 -13.20 -4.65
CA GLN A 201 -15.10 -13.33 -3.19
C GLN A 201 -14.35 -14.60 -2.76
N ASP A 202 -14.58 -15.72 -3.45
CA ASP A 202 -13.94 -17.01 -3.15
C ASP A 202 -12.51 -17.12 -3.69
N LYS A 203 -12.09 -16.19 -4.57
CA LYS A 203 -10.76 -16.17 -5.20
C LYS A 203 -9.78 -15.21 -4.52
N ARG A 204 -10.29 -14.16 -3.86
CA ARG A 204 -9.47 -13.15 -3.15
C ARG A 204 -8.53 -13.77 -2.13
N GLY A 205 -7.25 -13.40 -2.18
CA GLY A 205 -6.19 -13.89 -1.29
C GLY A 205 -5.83 -15.38 -1.44
N LYS A 206 -6.53 -16.13 -2.31
CA LYS A 206 -6.33 -17.57 -2.50
C LYS A 206 -5.80 -17.90 -3.89
N VAL A 207 -6.31 -17.22 -4.90
CA VAL A 207 -5.88 -17.38 -6.29
C VAL A 207 -4.97 -16.21 -6.66
N LYS A 208 -3.87 -16.53 -7.34
CA LYS A 208 -2.90 -15.57 -7.83
C LYS A 208 -2.89 -15.58 -9.35
N SER A 209 -2.66 -14.43 -9.97
CA SER A 209 -2.37 -14.29 -11.40
C SER A 209 -1.02 -13.59 -11.60
N PHE A 210 -0.39 -13.82 -12.75
CA PHE A 210 0.84 -13.12 -13.12
C PHE A 210 0.50 -11.84 -13.88
N LEU A 211 0.92 -10.69 -13.36
CA LEU A 211 0.70 -9.42 -14.05
C LEU A 211 1.44 -9.38 -15.39
N PRO A 212 0.81 -8.88 -16.46
CA PRO A 212 1.35 -9.00 -17.82
C PRO A 212 2.65 -8.20 -18.03
N TYR A 213 2.80 -7.07 -17.34
CA TYR A 213 3.99 -6.21 -17.46
C TYR A 213 5.11 -6.61 -16.51
N SER A 214 4.84 -6.68 -15.20
CA SER A 214 5.87 -6.94 -14.20
C SER A 214 6.24 -8.42 -14.07
N LYS A 215 5.41 -9.33 -14.61
CA LYS A 215 5.53 -10.79 -14.45
C LYS A 215 5.57 -11.25 -12.99
N LYS A 216 5.08 -10.43 -12.06
CA LYS A 216 4.95 -10.77 -10.64
C LYS A 216 3.59 -11.41 -10.37
N GLU A 217 3.57 -12.32 -9.41
CA GLU A 217 2.31 -12.84 -8.86
C GLU A 217 1.56 -11.73 -8.13
N PHE A 218 0.25 -11.68 -8.33
CA PHE A 218 -0.65 -10.72 -7.72
C PHE A 218 -1.96 -11.38 -7.34
N THR A 219 -2.57 -10.92 -6.24
CA THR A 219 -3.91 -11.30 -5.81
C THR A 219 -4.63 -10.10 -5.21
N VAL A 220 -5.97 -10.09 -5.32
CA VAL A 220 -6.80 -9.08 -4.65
C VAL A 220 -7.00 -9.53 -3.20
N PRO A 221 -6.71 -8.67 -2.19
CA PRO A 221 -6.85 -9.07 -0.80
C PRO A 221 -8.32 -9.15 -0.39
N SER A 222 -8.62 -10.00 0.60
CA SER A 222 -10.00 -10.26 1.04
C SER A 222 -10.66 -9.08 1.75
N ASN A 223 -9.88 -8.14 2.26
CA ASN A 223 -10.34 -6.93 2.96
C ASN A 223 -10.55 -5.72 2.05
N LEU A 224 -10.43 -5.85 0.71
CA LEU A 224 -10.74 -4.78 -0.23
C LEU A 224 -12.20 -4.86 -0.69
N PHE A 225 -12.98 -3.80 -0.48
CA PHE A 225 -14.34 -3.63 -0.98
C PHE A 225 -14.32 -2.68 -2.18
N ILE A 226 -14.96 -3.06 -3.28
CA ILE A 226 -15.06 -2.23 -4.48
C ILE A 226 -16.51 -1.78 -4.58
N ILE A 227 -16.73 -0.47 -4.55
CA ILE A 227 -18.05 0.16 -4.65
C ILE A 227 -18.04 0.99 -5.93
N GLY A 228 -18.87 0.63 -6.89
CA GLY A 228 -19.06 1.40 -8.11
C GLY A 228 -20.36 2.19 -8.04
N THR A 229 -20.33 3.47 -8.41
CA THR A 229 -21.57 4.22 -8.70
C THR A 229 -21.82 4.17 -10.21
N MET A 230 -23.09 4.27 -10.61
CA MET A 230 -23.46 4.22 -12.01
C MET A 230 -24.66 5.11 -12.27
N ASN A 231 -24.51 6.06 -13.19
CA ASN A 231 -25.66 6.74 -13.77
C ASN A 231 -26.30 5.83 -14.84
N THR A 232 -27.55 5.41 -14.61
CA THR A 232 -28.30 4.55 -15.55
C THR A 232 -28.96 5.33 -16.69
N ALA A 233 -29.11 6.66 -16.55
CA ALA A 233 -29.72 7.52 -17.57
C ALA A 233 -28.80 7.78 -18.77
N ASP A 234 -27.48 7.64 -18.59
CA ASP A 234 -26.48 7.99 -19.61
C ASP A 234 -26.36 6.88 -20.67
N ARG A 235 -27.17 7.02 -21.73
CA ARG A 235 -27.22 6.11 -22.89
C ARG A 235 -25.95 6.12 -23.75
N SER A 236 -24.99 7.03 -23.50
CA SER A 236 -23.75 7.15 -24.28
C SER A 236 -22.67 6.13 -23.88
N ILE A 237 -22.95 5.32 -22.87
CA ILE A 237 -21.95 4.54 -22.15
C ILE A 237 -21.95 3.06 -22.56
N ALA A 238 -20.76 2.43 -22.52
CA ALA A 238 -20.60 1.00 -22.79
C ALA A 238 -21.47 0.16 -21.84
N ALA A 239 -22.30 -0.72 -22.41
CA ALA A 239 -23.09 -1.66 -21.63
C ALA A 239 -22.17 -2.50 -20.74
N ILE A 240 -22.52 -2.66 -19.45
CA ILE A 240 -21.77 -3.53 -18.56
C ILE A 240 -21.83 -4.95 -19.11
N ASP A 241 -20.66 -5.54 -19.34
CA ASP A 241 -20.54 -6.92 -19.77
C ASP A 241 -21.18 -7.88 -18.75
N THR A 242 -21.80 -8.94 -19.26
CA THR A 242 -22.34 -10.06 -18.48
C THR A 242 -21.30 -10.62 -17.52
N ALA A 243 -20.02 -10.60 -17.89
CA ALA A 243 -18.95 -11.00 -17.00
C ALA A 243 -18.94 -10.16 -15.71
N LEU A 244 -18.95 -8.84 -15.80
CA LEU A 244 -18.92 -7.96 -14.63
C LEU A 244 -20.21 -8.04 -13.82
N ARG A 245 -21.36 -8.18 -14.51
CA ARG A 245 -22.65 -8.36 -13.83
C ARG A 245 -22.66 -9.54 -12.84
N ARG A 246 -21.86 -10.58 -13.10
CA ARG A 246 -21.74 -11.74 -12.21
C ARG A 246 -20.82 -11.54 -11.01
N ARG A 247 -19.99 -10.49 -10.99
CA ARG A 247 -18.98 -10.22 -9.94
C ARG A 247 -19.37 -9.08 -9.01
N PHE A 248 -20.33 -8.26 -9.42
CA PHE A 248 -20.87 -7.16 -8.63
C PHE A 248 -22.28 -7.49 -8.15
N THR A 249 -22.61 -7.04 -6.94
CA THR A 249 -24.00 -6.96 -6.49
C THR A 249 -24.53 -5.59 -6.91
N PHE A 250 -25.66 -5.57 -7.63
CA PHE A 250 -26.28 -4.35 -8.09
C PHE A 250 -27.34 -3.93 -7.09
N VAL A 251 -27.18 -2.74 -6.52
CA VAL A 251 -28.17 -2.10 -5.66
C VAL A 251 -28.69 -0.90 -6.43
N GLU A 252 -29.96 -0.96 -6.79
CA GLU A 252 -30.62 0.14 -7.49
C GLU A 252 -30.98 1.23 -6.47
N MET A 253 -30.51 2.46 -6.71
CA MET A 253 -30.78 3.63 -5.88
C MET A 253 -31.84 4.48 -6.56
N GLU A 254 -33.05 4.35 -6.06
CA GLU A 254 -34.27 4.85 -6.68
C GLU A 254 -34.56 6.27 -6.17
N PRO A 255 -35.10 7.21 -6.98
CA PRO A 255 -35.46 8.52 -6.48
C PRO A 255 -36.49 8.44 -5.35
N ASP A 256 -36.04 8.73 -4.13
CA ASP A 256 -36.88 8.67 -2.92
C ASP A 256 -37.28 10.08 -2.43
N SER A 257 -38.55 10.43 -2.57
CA SER A 257 -39.12 11.71 -2.12
C SER A 257 -39.33 11.77 -0.61
N SER A 258 -39.35 10.62 0.09
CA SER A 258 -39.51 10.55 1.55
C SER A 258 -38.29 11.13 2.30
N ILE A 259 -37.13 11.17 1.65
CA ILE A 259 -35.92 11.83 2.16
C ILE A 259 -36.18 13.31 2.41
N LEU A 260 -36.99 13.97 1.56
CA LEU A 260 -37.29 15.40 1.69
C LEU A 260 -38.07 15.73 2.98
N ALA A 261 -38.85 14.77 3.49
CA ALA A 261 -39.58 14.92 4.74
C ALA A 261 -38.67 14.89 5.99
N GLN A 262 -37.41 14.44 5.85
CA GLN A 262 -36.47 14.29 6.97
C GLN A 262 -35.62 15.55 7.24
N PHE A 263 -35.60 16.52 6.31
CA PHE A 263 -34.70 17.69 6.36
C PHE A 263 -35.39 18.98 6.86
N ASP A 264 -36.40 18.85 7.72
CA ASP A 264 -37.19 19.95 8.29
C ASP A 264 -37.84 20.88 7.23
N ASN A 265 -39.10 20.54 6.92
CA ASN A 265 -40.10 21.26 6.14
C ASN A 265 -40.08 21.05 4.60
N PRO A 266 -40.72 19.97 4.09
CA PRO A 266 -40.94 19.78 2.65
C PRO A 266 -41.98 20.75 2.07
N ILE A 267 -42.58 21.62 2.90
CA ILE A 267 -43.64 22.55 2.50
C ILE A 267 -43.07 23.97 2.45
N ILE A 268 -42.94 24.50 1.24
CA ILE A 268 -42.49 25.88 1.01
C ILE A 268 -43.68 26.82 1.16
N ASN A 269 -43.52 27.85 2.01
CA ASN A 269 -44.49 28.92 2.25
C ASN A 269 -45.92 28.40 2.52
N ASP A 270 -46.08 27.27 3.21
CA ASP A 270 -47.37 26.62 3.50
C ASP A 270 -48.22 26.27 2.26
N HIS A 271 -47.63 26.26 1.07
CA HIS A 271 -48.37 26.13 -0.20
C HIS A 271 -47.84 25.03 -1.13
N ILE A 272 -46.53 24.75 -1.14
CA ILE A 272 -45.94 23.79 -2.09
C ILE A 272 -45.28 22.65 -1.33
N ASP A 273 -45.84 21.46 -1.49
CA ASP A 273 -45.33 20.20 -0.96
C ASP A 273 -44.35 19.58 -1.97
N LEU A 274 -43.04 19.66 -1.67
CA LEU A 274 -41.96 19.21 -2.54
C LEU A 274 -41.98 17.69 -2.77
N THR A 275 -42.41 16.91 -1.78
CA THR A 275 -42.55 15.46 -1.91
C THR A 275 -43.60 15.13 -2.96
N LYS A 276 -44.80 15.73 -2.86
CA LYS A 276 -45.86 15.53 -3.86
C LYS A 276 -45.49 16.06 -5.24
N LEU A 277 -44.77 17.18 -5.31
CA LEU A 277 -44.30 17.75 -6.57
C LEU A 277 -43.34 16.78 -7.28
N MET A 278 -42.34 16.27 -6.56
CA MET A 278 -41.38 15.29 -7.09
C MET A 278 -42.08 14.01 -7.54
N ASP A 279 -43.00 13.47 -6.73
CA ASP A 279 -43.74 12.25 -7.07
C ASP A 279 -44.58 12.43 -8.34
N ALA A 280 -45.34 13.53 -8.43
CA ALA A 280 -46.18 13.82 -9.59
C ALA A 280 -45.34 14.02 -10.88
N LEU A 281 -44.17 14.65 -10.78
CA LEU A 281 -43.24 14.78 -11.90
C LEU A 281 -42.69 13.43 -12.34
N ASN A 282 -42.22 12.63 -11.39
CA ASN A 282 -41.65 11.31 -11.67
C ASN A 282 -42.69 10.33 -12.23
N GLU A 283 -43.95 10.41 -11.81
CA GLU A 283 -45.06 9.67 -12.40
C GLU A 283 -45.24 10.06 -13.88
N LYS A 284 -45.25 11.36 -14.19
CA LYS A 284 -45.39 11.84 -15.58
C LYS A 284 -44.19 11.51 -16.46
N ILE A 285 -42.99 11.49 -15.90
CA ILE A 285 -41.77 11.06 -16.60
C ILE A 285 -41.87 9.57 -16.90
N LEU A 286 -42.28 8.75 -15.93
CA LEU A 286 -42.43 7.31 -16.10
C LEU A 286 -43.48 6.96 -17.18
N GLU A 287 -44.59 7.70 -17.24
CA GLU A 287 -45.62 7.55 -18.29
C GLU A 287 -45.10 7.87 -19.70
N LYS A 288 -44.20 8.86 -19.84
CA LYS A 288 -43.74 9.38 -21.14
C LYS A 288 -42.42 8.80 -21.64
N PHE A 289 -41.56 8.41 -20.72
CA PHE A 289 -40.21 7.94 -20.99
C PHE A 289 -40.02 6.55 -20.36
N ASP A 290 -39.10 6.42 -19.41
CA ASP A 290 -38.80 5.19 -18.70
C ASP A 290 -38.37 5.52 -17.27
N ARG A 291 -38.10 4.47 -16.49
CA ARG A 291 -37.74 4.58 -15.07
C ARG A 291 -36.42 5.29 -14.81
N ASP A 292 -35.49 5.26 -15.77
CA ASP A 292 -34.11 5.78 -15.63
C ASP A 292 -34.04 7.30 -15.86
N HIS A 293 -35.11 7.91 -16.38
CA HIS A 293 -35.20 9.36 -16.61
C HIS A 293 -35.81 10.15 -15.44
N ARG A 294 -36.22 9.46 -14.37
CA ARG A 294 -36.78 10.12 -13.18
C ARG A 294 -35.78 11.08 -12.54
N ILE A 295 -36.30 12.16 -11.98
CA ILE A 295 -35.52 13.20 -11.31
C ILE A 295 -35.20 12.73 -9.88
N GLY A 296 -33.93 12.78 -9.52
CA GLY A 296 -33.45 12.48 -8.18
C GLY A 296 -33.85 13.54 -7.15
N HIS A 297 -34.06 13.12 -5.90
CA HIS A 297 -34.40 14.00 -4.78
C HIS A 297 -33.34 15.07 -4.49
N ALA A 298 -32.08 14.87 -4.89
CA ALA A 298 -30.99 15.81 -4.66
C ALA A 298 -31.27 17.24 -5.18
N TYR A 299 -32.02 17.38 -6.28
CA TYR A 299 -32.43 18.71 -6.78
C TYR A 299 -33.36 19.44 -5.81
N PHE A 300 -34.19 18.70 -5.07
CA PHE A 300 -35.18 19.24 -4.14
C PHE A 300 -34.64 19.40 -2.72
N MET A 301 -33.43 18.90 -2.44
CA MET A 301 -32.79 19.05 -1.14
C MET A 301 -32.29 20.49 -0.94
N GLY A 302 -32.48 21.03 0.27
CA GLY A 302 -32.02 22.38 0.62
C GLY A 302 -32.84 23.53 0.04
N ILE A 303 -34.05 23.25 -0.47
CA ILE A 303 -34.98 24.29 -0.94
C ILE A 303 -35.81 24.78 0.25
N GLU A 304 -35.52 26.00 0.72
CA GLU A 304 -36.20 26.61 1.87
C GLU A 304 -37.19 27.72 1.47
N SER A 305 -37.16 28.17 0.22
CA SER A 305 -37.98 29.30 -0.26
C SER A 305 -38.46 29.12 -1.70
N LEU A 306 -39.51 29.85 -2.07
CA LEU A 306 -40.04 29.86 -3.44
C LEU A 306 -38.99 30.36 -4.45
N ASN A 307 -38.12 31.28 -4.04
CA ASN A 307 -37.03 31.76 -4.88
C ASN A 307 -35.99 30.65 -5.14
N ASN A 308 -35.66 29.83 -4.13
CA ASN A 308 -34.77 28.69 -4.33
C ASN A 308 -35.41 27.66 -5.28
N LEU A 309 -36.70 27.38 -5.09
CA LEU A 309 -37.43 26.48 -5.99
C LEU A 309 -37.40 27.00 -7.43
N TYR A 310 -37.66 28.29 -7.64
CA TYR A 310 -37.62 28.90 -8.97
C TYR A 310 -36.25 28.83 -9.64
N GLN A 311 -35.16 28.91 -8.88
CA GLN A 311 -33.80 28.78 -9.44
C GLN A 311 -33.43 27.34 -9.80
N THR A 312 -33.96 26.37 -9.05
CA THR A 312 -33.78 24.93 -9.33
C THR A 312 -34.64 24.46 -10.51
N TRP A 313 -35.81 25.07 -10.68
CA TRP A 313 -36.82 24.71 -11.69
C TRP A 313 -36.44 25.12 -13.12
#